data_AF-H3H7E5-F1
#
_entry.id   AF-H3H7E5-F1
#
_cell.length_a   1.000
_cell.length_b   1.000
_cell.length_c   1.000
_cell.angle_alpha   90.00
_cell.angle_beta   90.00
_cell.angle_gamma   90.00
#
_symmetry.space_group_name_H-M   'P 1'
#
loop_
_entity.id
_entity.type
_entity.pdbx_description
1 polymer ?
#
loop_
_entity_poly.entity_id
_entity_poly.type
_entity_poly.pdbx_seq_one_letter_code
_entity_poly.pdbx_strand_id
1 'polypeptide(L)'
;MSATSDVASGTIDNTIIVTHSMGGLVMAGALAKGKCKFSPSTSWVAVSAPMLGSMASDFLLDTCTDEDSKIAVGLFELLGQCPVLKSRTSTTYQGEWYSTPSIDAAYVAAQEAYRGNVTAAMCSDSFFGLLSRYLAPCILGGTVIPHYSKKNDGLVEFQSCLGGLDENLFGNYYLDRFYRPQLNHADTAFLNGEGILKDSQKPFKWFECLEL
;
A
#
# COMPACT_ATOMS: atom_id res chain seq x y z
N MET A 1 -2.12 -22.95 1.92
CA MET A 1 -3.31 -22.67 1.10
C MET A 1 -4.36 -23.72 1.39
N SER A 2 -5.64 -23.42 1.18
CA SER A 2 -6.73 -24.39 1.33
C SER A 2 -6.49 -25.64 0.47
N ALA A 3 -6.98 -26.79 0.93
CA ALA A 3 -6.97 -28.04 0.18
C ALA A 3 -7.87 -27.99 -1.07
N THR A 4 -8.77 -27.01 -1.16
CA THR A 4 -9.66 -26.79 -2.31
C THR A 4 -9.06 -25.85 -3.37
N SER A 5 -7.90 -25.25 -3.10
CA SER A 5 -7.15 -24.49 -4.10
C SER A 5 -6.49 -25.43 -5.12
N ASP A 6 -6.35 -24.99 -6.36
CA ASP A 6 -5.83 -25.80 -7.46
C ASP A 6 -4.74 -25.05 -8.26
N VAL A 7 -3.54 -25.62 -8.28
CA VAL A 7 -2.37 -25.03 -8.95
C VAL A 7 -2.51 -25.07 -10.46
N ALA A 8 -3.10 -26.13 -11.02
CA ALA A 8 -3.18 -26.33 -12.46
C ALA A 8 -4.08 -25.28 -13.14
N SER A 9 -5.20 -24.94 -12.50
CA SER A 9 -6.13 -23.89 -12.95
C SER A 9 -5.81 -22.50 -12.39
N GLY A 10 -4.83 -22.39 -11.50
CA GLY A 10 -4.49 -21.15 -10.79
C GLY A 10 -5.59 -20.66 -9.85
N THR A 11 -6.45 -21.54 -9.36
CA THR A 11 -7.59 -21.16 -8.50
C THR A 11 -7.15 -21.11 -7.04
N ILE A 12 -7.31 -19.95 -6.41
CA ILE A 12 -7.26 -19.81 -4.96
C ILE A 12 -8.69 -19.91 -4.46
N ASP A 13 -8.93 -20.85 -3.54
CA ASP A 13 -10.26 -21.17 -3.02
C ASP A 13 -10.24 -21.24 -1.48
N ASN A 14 -11.37 -20.90 -0.86
CA ASN A 14 -11.60 -20.96 0.59
C ASN A 14 -10.43 -20.37 1.40
N THR A 15 -10.00 -19.18 1.02
CA THR A 15 -8.81 -18.52 1.57
C THR A 15 -9.09 -17.04 1.76
N ILE A 16 -8.74 -16.51 2.94
CA ILE A 16 -8.63 -15.06 3.14
C ILE A 16 -7.19 -14.66 2.80
N ILE A 17 -7.04 -13.83 1.78
CA ILE A 17 -5.75 -13.28 1.35
C ILE A 17 -5.61 -11.91 1.99
N VAL A 18 -4.54 -11.70 2.75
CA VAL A 18 -4.21 -10.40 3.32
C VAL A 18 -2.92 -9.90 2.70
N THR A 19 -2.94 -8.70 2.13
CA THR A 19 -1.76 -8.09 1.52
C THR A 19 -1.50 -6.72 2.11
N HIS A 20 -0.24 -6.44 2.42
CA HIS A 20 0.22 -5.11 2.84
C HIS A 20 1.16 -4.52 1.80
N SER A 21 1.08 -3.21 1.58
CA SER A 21 2.02 -2.45 0.75
C SER A 21 2.16 -3.06 -0.66
N MET A 22 3.40 -3.21 -1.15
CA MET A 22 3.70 -3.83 -2.44
C MET A 22 3.08 -5.23 -2.61
N GLY A 23 2.77 -5.97 -1.53
CA GLY A 23 2.06 -7.24 -1.61
C GLY A 23 0.70 -7.13 -2.32
N GLY A 24 0.01 -5.99 -2.15
CA GLY A 24 -1.25 -5.73 -2.85
C GLY A 24 -1.05 -5.58 -4.36
N LEU A 25 0.00 -4.86 -4.77
CA LEU A 25 0.38 -4.75 -6.19
C LEU A 25 0.76 -6.09 -6.81
N VAL A 26 1.50 -6.93 -6.07
CA VAL A 26 1.86 -8.27 -6.53
C VAL A 26 0.61 -9.12 -6.77
N MET A 27 -0.37 -9.08 -5.85
CA MET A 27 -1.63 -9.80 -6.02
C MET A 27 -2.45 -9.26 -7.19
N ALA A 28 -2.62 -7.94 -7.27
CA ALA A 28 -3.32 -7.27 -8.37
C ALA A 28 -2.71 -7.62 -9.73
N GLY A 29 -1.38 -7.58 -9.84
CA GLY A 29 -0.65 -7.94 -11.06
C GLY A 29 -0.76 -9.43 -11.41
N ALA A 30 -0.83 -10.33 -10.42
CA ALA A 30 -1.04 -11.75 -10.65
C ALA A 30 -2.44 -12.02 -11.22
N LEU A 31 -3.47 -11.39 -10.66
CA LEU A 31 -4.85 -11.44 -11.16
C LEU A 31 -4.95 -10.87 -12.58
N ALA A 32 -4.41 -9.67 -12.80
CA ALA A 32 -4.45 -8.99 -14.10
C ALA A 32 -3.77 -9.79 -15.22
N LYS A 33 -2.72 -10.55 -14.89
CA LYS A 33 -1.99 -11.41 -15.84
C LYS A 33 -2.56 -12.83 -15.96
N GLY A 34 -3.68 -13.12 -15.29
CA GLY A 34 -4.27 -14.47 -15.26
C GLY A 34 -3.36 -15.53 -14.65
N LYS A 35 -2.41 -15.14 -13.77
CA LYS A 35 -1.55 -16.08 -13.05
C LYS A 35 -2.30 -16.84 -11.98
N CYS A 36 -3.33 -16.22 -11.42
CA CYS A 36 -4.29 -16.82 -10.53
C CYS A 36 -5.67 -16.19 -10.71
N LYS A 37 -6.66 -16.80 -10.08
CA LYS A 37 -8.02 -16.27 -9.93
C LYS A 37 -8.57 -16.65 -8.56
N PHE A 38 -9.48 -15.83 -8.06
CA PHE A 38 -10.21 -16.12 -6.84
C PHE A 38 -11.48 -16.90 -7.16
N SER A 39 -11.79 -17.86 -6.30
CA SER A 39 -13.12 -18.46 -6.26
C SER A 39 -14.11 -17.54 -5.53
N PRO A 40 -15.43 -17.83 -5.60
CA PRO A 40 -16.43 -17.11 -4.81
C PRO A 40 -16.27 -17.21 -3.28
N SER A 41 -15.48 -18.17 -2.78
CA SER A 41 -15.23 -18.36 -1.33
C SER A 41 -13.90 -17.74 -0.87
N THR A 42 -13.23 -17.00 -1.76
CA THR A 42 -11.96 -16.32 -1.46
C THR A 42 -12.22 -14.84 -1.27
N SER A 43 -11.69 -14.29 -0.19
CA SER A 43 -11.78 -12.87 0.13
C SER A 43 -10.39 -12.25 0.13
N TRP A 44 -10.26 -11.04 -0.41
CA TRP A 44 -9.00 -10.30 -0.43
C TRP A 44 -9.10 -9.01 0.39
N VAL A 45 -8.26 -8.93 1.42
CA VAL A 45 -8.07 -7.77 2.27
C VAL A 45 -6.77 -7.06 1.88
N ALA A 46 -6.87 -5.85 1.36
CA ALA A 46 -5.72 -5.05 0.96
C ALA A 46 -5.44 -3.91 1.94
N VAL A 47 -4.18 -3.71 2.30
CA VAL A 47 -3.79 -2.72 3.31
C VAL A 47 -2.63 -1.86 2.77
N SER A 48 -2.83 -0.55 2.68
CA SER A 48 -1.83 0.41 2.18
C SER A 48 -1.20 0.02 0.84
N ALA A 49 -1.98 -0.56 -0.09
CA ALA A 49 -1.45 -1.07 -1.35
C ALA A 49 -1.23 0.07 -2.36
N PRO A 50 -0.01 0.33 -2.88
CA PRO A 50 0.25 1.48 -3.75
C PRO A 50 -0.21 1.23 -5.20
N MET A 51 -1.51 1.25 -5.47
CA MET A 51 -2.09 0.92 -6.78
C MET A 51 -1.76 1.92 -7.89
N LEU A 52 -1.25 3.10 -7.56
CA LEU A 52 -0.66 4.06 -8.50
C LEU A 52 0.86 4.19 -8.31
N GLY A 53 1.48 3.32 -7.51
CA GLY A 53 2.88 3.47 -7.08
C GLY A 53 3.02 4.38 -5.85
N SER A 54 4.25 4.77 -5.55
CA SER A 54 4.60 5.52 -4.35
C SER A 54 5.65 6.57 -4.68
N MET A 55 5.35 7.84 -4.38
CA MET A 55 6.30 8.94 -4.57
C MET A 55 7.56 8.79 -3.72
N ALA A 56 7.54 7.93 -2.69
CA ALA A 56 8.74 7.57 -1.96
C ALA A 56 9.79 6.88 -2.86
N SER A 57 9.33 6.11 -3.85
CA SER A 57 10.22 5.42 -4.80
C SER A 57 10.91 6.43 -5.71
N ASP A 58 10.15 7.34 -6.30
CA ASP A 58 10.62 8.41 -7.18
C ASP A 58 11.55 9.35 -6.42
N PHE A 59 11.17 9.79 -5.21
CA PHE A 59 12.00 10.63 -4.35
C PHE A 59 13.35 9.98 -4.01
N LEU A 60 13.36 8.67 -3.72
CA LEU A 60 14.61 7.94 -3.47
C LEU A 60 15.45 7.81 -4.73
N LEU A 61 14.84 7.60 -5.90
CA LEU A 61 15.55 7.56 -7.17
C LEU A 61 16.20 8.91 -7.49
N ASP A 62 15.45 10.00 -7.36
CA ASP A 62 15.99 11.37 -7.51
C ASP A 62 17.16 11.58 -6.54
N THR A 63 16.92 11.34 -5.25
CA THR A 63 17.90 11.65 -4.20
C THR A 63 19.17 10.81 -4.32
N CYS A 64 19.05 9.49 -4.56
CA CYS A 64 20.21 8.60 -4.61
C CYS A 64 21.00 8.68 -5.93
N THR A 65 20.45 9.33 -6.97
CA THR A 65 21.13 9.53 -8.26
C THR A 65 21.60 10.96 -8.47
N ASP A 66 21.22 11.89 -7.59
CA ASP A 66 21.68 13.27 -7.60
C ASP A 66 23.12 13.40 -7.05
N GLU A 67 24.08 13.58 -7.97
CA GLU A 67 25.50 13.75 -7.66
C GLU A 67 25.81 15.10 -6.96
N ASP A 68 24.91 16.08 -7.06
CA ASP A 68 25.07 17.42 -6.48
C ASP A 68 24.59 17.47 -5.01
N SER A 69 23.70 16.55 -4.59
CA SER A 69 23.11 16.49 -3.25
C SER A 69 23.82 15.52 -2.28
N LYS A 70 25.15 15.57 -2.20
CA LYS A 70 25.99 14.63 -1.40
C LYS A 70 25.59 14.48 0.07
N ILE A 71 25.06 15.53 0.70
CA ILE A 71 24.61 15.48 2.10
C ILE A 71 23.33 14.63 2.23
N ALA A 72 22.37 14.82 1.32
CA ALA A 72 21.14 14.05 1.29
C ALA A 72 21.43 12.58 0.95
N VAL A 73 22.25 12.34 -0.09
CA VAL A 73 22.72 10.99 -0.45
C VAL A 73 23.37 10.31 0.76
N GLY A 74 24.34 10.96 1.42
CA GLY A 74 25.04 10.36 2.57
C GLY A 74 24.12 10.06 3.76
N LEU A 75 23.11 10.89 4.02
CA LEU A 75 22.09 10.60 5.03
C LEU A 75 21.28 9.36 4.66
N PHE A 76 20.83 9.26 3.41
CA PHE A 76 20.02 8.13 2.95
C PHE A 76 20.84 6.84 2.76
N GLU A 77 22.13 6.92 2.47
CA GLU A 77 23.07 5.79 2.57
C GLU A 77 23.17 5.28 4.01
N LEU A 78 23.34 6.18 4.99
CA LEU A 78 23.37 5.81 6.42
C LEU A 78 22.06 5.15 6.87
N LEU A 79 20.93 5.59 6.34
CA LEU A 79 19.60 5.00 6.59
C LEU A 79 19.32 3.73 5.77
N GLY A 80 20.29 3.26 4.97
CA GLY A 80 20.15 2.07 4.12
C GLY A 80 19.11 2.21 2.99
N GLN A 81 18.87 3.45 2.55
CA GLN A 81 17.92 3.78 1.49
C GLN A 81 18.60 3.94 0.12
N CYS A 82 19.88 4.35 0.11
CA CYS A 82 20.73 4.38 -1.06
C CYS A 82 21.79 3.26 -1.01
N PRO A 83 22.14 2.62 -2.15
CA PRO A 83 21.47 2.75 -3.45
C PRO A 83 20.06 2.17 -3.42
N VAL A 84 19.16 2.67 -4.27
CA VAL A 84 17.77 2.24 -4.27
C VAL A 84 17.67 0.76 -4.63
N LEU A 85 17.03 -0.02 -3.76
CA LEU A 85 16.78 -1.44 -3.99
C LEU A 85 15.81 -1.63 -5.16
N LYS A 86 16.05 -2.66 -5.99
CA LYS A 86 15.18 -3.00 -7.15
C LYS A 86 13.70 -3.18 -6.78
N SER A 87 13.40 -3.62 -5.56
CA SER A 87 12.02 -3.74 -5.08
C SER A 87 11.34 -2.39 -4.89
N ARG A 88 12.08 -1.35 -4.51
CA ARG A 88 11.55 0.03 -4.42
C ARG A 88 11.40 0.65 -5.81
N THR A 89 12.31 0.35 -6.73
CA THR A 89 12.17 0.81 -8.12
C THR A 89 10.98 0.16 -8.85
N SER A 90 10.43 -0.96 -8.34
CA SER A 90 9.22 -1.56 -8.91
C SER A 90 7.91 -0.91 -8.47
N THR A 91 7.97 0.15 -7.66
CA THR A 91 6.82 0.90 -7.17
C THR A 91 6.87 2.38 -7.51
N THR A 92 7.59 2.75 -8.59
CA THR A 92 7.59 4.11 -9.14
C THR A 92 6.18 4.56 -9.47
N TYR A 93 5.90 5.83 -9.26
CA TYR A 93 4.57 6.37 -9.39
C TYR A 93 4.11 6.39 -10.86
N GLN A 94 2.85 6.01 -11.09
CA GLN A 94 2.25 5.92 -12.41
C GLN A 94 2.23 7.30 -13.08
N GLY A 95 2.72 7.37 -14.31
CA GLY A 95 2.81 8.61 -15.10
C GLY A 95 3.95 9.56 -14.70
N GLU A 96 4.78 9.21 -13.70
CA GLU A 96 5.96 9.98 -13.34
C GLU A 96 7.18 9.64 -14.20
N TRP A 97 8.24 10.43 -14.02
CA TRP A 97 9.49 10.36 -14.76
C TRP A 97 10.15 8.97 -14.78
N TYR A 98 10.03 8.22 -13.69
CA TYR A 98 10.63 6.89 -13.56
C TYR A 98 9.70 5.76 -14.01
N SER A 99 8.47 6.07 -14.43
CA SER A 99 7.56 5.11 -15.06
C SER A 99 7.79 5.03 -16.58
N THR A 100 7.16 4.04 -17.20
CA THR A 100 7.13 3.87 -18.66
C THR A 100 5.71 3.58 -19.11
N PRO A 101 5.36 3.78 -20.39
CA PRO A 101 4.03 3.41 -20.89
C PRO A 101 3.63 1.96 -20.60
N SER A 102 4.60 1.04 -20.59
CA SER A 102 4.35 -0.36 -20.22
C SER A 102 4.07 -0.57 -18.73
N ILE A 103 4.74 0.19 -17.86
CA ILE A 103 4.50 0.15 -16.41
C ILE A 103 3.15 0.79 -16.11
N ASP A 104 2.83 1.93 -16.75
CA ASP A 104 1.54 2.60 -16.58
C ASP A 104 0.37 1.72 -17.03
N ALA A 105 0.52 1.02 -18.16
CA ALA A 105 -0.47 0.05 -18.62
C ALA A 105 -0.62 -1.12 -17.61
N ALA A 106 0.47 -1.57 -17.00
CA ALA A 106 0.42 -2.59 -15.96
C ALA A 106 -0.29 -2.10 -14.68
N TYR A 107 -0.10 -0.84 -14.29
CA TYR A 107 -0.85 -0.21 -13.20
C TYR A 107 -2.34 -0.15 -13.51
N VAL A 108 -2.74 0.29 -14.72
CA VAL A 108 -4.16 0.31 -15.12
C VAL A 108 -4.78 -1.08 -15.00
N ALA A 109 -4.11 -2.11 -15.52
CA ALA A 109 -4.61 -3.48 -15.44
C ALA A 109 -4.66 -4.01 -13.99
N ALA A 110 -3.66 -3.71 -13.18
CA ALA A 110 -3.63 -4.06 -11.76
C ALA A 110 -4.77 -3.37 -10.99
N GLN A 111 -5.03 -2.10 -11.25
CA GLN A 111 -6.13 -1.35 -10.63
C GLN A 111 -7.51 -1.92 -11.01
N GLU A 112 -7.70 -2.34 -12.26
CA GLU A 112 -8.93 -3.03 -12.68
C GLU A 112 -9.12 -4.35 -11.93
N ALA A 113 -8.07 -5.17 -11.87
CA ALA A 113 -8.08 -6.41 -11.10
C ALA A 113 -8.32 -6.17 -9.61
N TYR A 114 -7.73 -5.11 -9.04
CA TYR A 114 -7.93 -4.70 -7.67
C TYR A 114 -9.40 -4.39 -7.37
N ARG A 115 -9.99 -3.44 -8.11
CA ARG A 115 -11.39 -3.03 -7.93
C ARG A 115 -12.38 -4.17 -8.13
N GLY A 116 -12.07 -5.09 -9.06
CA GLY A 116 -12.95 -6.23 -9.36
C GLY A 116 -12.89 -7.37 -8.35
N ASN A 117 -11.87 -7.42 -7.48
CA ASN A 117 -11.62 -8.59 -6.62
C ASN A 117 -11.42 -8.27 -5.13
N VAL A 118 -11.12 -7.02 -4.76
CA VAL A 118 -10.90 -6.67 -3.35
C VAL A 118 -12.21 -6.73 -2.56
N THR A 119 -12.18 -7.43 -1.43
CA THR A 119 -13.34 -7.58 -0.54
C THR A 119 -13.36 -6.46 0.50
N ALA A 120 -12.19 -6.05 1.00
CA ALA A 120 -12.04 -5.01 2.00
C ALA A 120 -10.69 -4.30 1.82
N ALA A 121 -10.62 -3.02 2.17
CA ALA A 121 -9.39 -2.26 2.06
C ALA A 121 -9.17 -1.30 3.23
N MET A 122 -7.93 -1.20 3.69
CA MET A 122 -7.48 -0.16 4.63
C MET A 122 -6.53 0.80 3.89
N CYS A 123 -6.98 2.04 3.71
CA CYS A 123 -6.23 3.10 3.05
C CYS A 123 -6.14 4.31 3.97
N SER A 124 -4.97 4.56 4.57
CA SER A 124 -4.84 5.68 5.50
C SER A 124 -4.65 7.02 4.80
N ASP A 125 -5.14 8.08 5.44
CA ASP A 125 -4.94 9.46 5.02
C ASP A 125 -4.02 10.26 5.95
N SER A 126 -3.25 9.59 6.84
CA SER A 126 -2.37 10.28 7.79
C SER A 126 -1.10 9.50 8.15
N PHE A 127 0.03 10.17 8.07
CA PHE A 127 1.36 9.63 8.39
C PHE A 127 1.77 9.75 9.85
N PHE A 128 0.92 10.32 10.71
CA PHE A 128 1.20 10.39 12.15
C PHE A 128 0.99 9.02 12.80
N GLY A 129 -0.24 8.51 12.79
CA GLY A 129 -0.53 7.19 13.37
C GLY A 129 -0.33 7.11 14.88
N LEU A 130 0.20 5.98 15.34
CA LEU A 130 0.40 5.65 16.75
C LEU A 130 1.78 6.06 17.24
N LEU A 131 1.87 6.35 18.55
CA LEU A 131 3.16 6.58 19.20
C LEU A 131 3.97 5.28 19.21
N SER A 132 4.99 5.23 18.36
CA SER A 132 5.88 4.07 18.19
C SER A 132 7.24 4.51 17.67
N ARG A 133 8.17 3.56 17.51
CA ARG A 133 9.48 3.81 16.87
C ARG A 133 9.36 4.21 15.39
N TYR A 134 8.21 3.99 14.76
CA TYR A 134 7.98 4.32 13.34
C TYR A 134 7.37 5.71 13.12
N LEU A 135 6.90 6.36 14.19
CA LEU A 135 6.28 7.68 14.12
C LEU A 135 7.19 8.71 13.45
N ALA A 136 8.42 8.87 13.93
CA ALA A 136 9.35 9.87 13.40
C ALA A 136 9.76 9.60 11.94
N PRO A 137 10.14 8.37 11.54
CA PRO A 137 10.39 8.04 10.14
C PRO A 137 9.19 8.30 9.21
N CYS A 138 7.96 7.95 9.63
CA CYS A 138 6.77 8.18 8.80
C CYS A 138 6.38 9.66 8.72
N ILE A 139 6.55 10.44 9.79
CA ILE A 139 6.42 11.90 9.75
C ILE A 139 7.42 12.51 8.77
N LEU A 140 8.68 12.05 8.83
CA LEU A 140 9.70 12.51 7.89
C LEU A 140 9.26 12.20 6.45
N GLY A 141 8.93 10.94 6.16
CA GLY A 141 8.46 10.52 4.83
C GLY A 141 7.28 11.36 4.34
N GLY A 142 6.19 11.43 5.12
CA GLY A 142 4.99 12.17 4.75
C GLY A 142 5.16 13.70 4.64
N THR A 143 6.28 14.25 5.12
CA THR A 143 6.59 15.68 5.06
C THR A 143 7.61 16.04 3.96
N VAL A 144 8.66 15.22 3.77
CA VAL A 144 9.77 15.54 2.85
C VAL A 144 9.56 14.99 1.45
N ILE A 145 8.85 13.86 1.32
CA ILE A 145 8.52 13.28 0.01
C ILE A 145 7.49 14.21 -0.65
N PRO A 146 7.67 14.57 -1.93
CA PRO A 146 6.76 15.45 -2.67
C PRO A 146 5.46 14.72 -3.06
N HIS A 147 4.70 14.26 -2.07
CA HIS A 147 3.40 13.64 -2.27
C HIS A 147 2.43 14.62 -2.95
N TYR A 148 1.55 14.08 -3.81
CA TYR A 148 0.49 14.85 -4.45
C TYR A 148 -0.51 15.49 -3.47
N SER A 149 -0.61 14.96 -2.26
CA SER A 149 -1.43 15.54 -1.19
C SER A 149 -0.89 15.19 0.19
N LYS A 150 -1.38 15.90 1.21
CA LYS A 150 -1.11 15.59 2.62
C LYS A 150 -1.80 14.31 3.11
N LYS A 151 -2.71 13.71 2.32
CA LYS A 151 -3.37 12.45 2.63
C LYS A 151 -2.46 11.29 2.20
N ASN A 152 -1.59 10.85 3.09
CA ASN A 152 -0.69 9.71 2.87
C ASN A 152 -0.35 9.06 4.22
N ASP A 153 0.10 7.81 4.18
CA ASP A 153 0.53 7.06 5.37
C ASP A 153 2.04 7.19 5.67
N GLY A 154 2.72 8.10 4.97
CA GLY A 154 4.15 8.34 5.05
C GLY A 154 4.94 7.73 3.90
N LEU A 155 4.35 6.78 3.16
CA LEU A 155 4.94 6.18 1.96
C LEU A 155 3.95 6.09 0.80
N VAL A 156 2.68 5.83 1.07
CA VAL A 156 1.63 5.64 0.07
C VAL A 156 0.54 6.68 0.25
N GLU A 157 0.23 7.39 -0.83
CA GLU A 157 -0.87 8.33 -0.89
C GLU A 157 -2.22 7.61 -0.77
N PHE A 158 -3.16 8.25 -0.10
CA PHE A 158 -4.53 7.73 0.03
C PHE A 158 -5.14 7.40 -1.33
N GLN A 159 -5.00 8.28 -2.32
CA GLN A 159 -5.48 8.06 -3.69
C GLN A 159 -4.76 6.92 -4.41
N SER A 160 -3.45 6.76 -4.17
CA SER A 160 -2.72 5.60 -4.66
C SER A 160 -3.27 4.31 -4.05
N CYS A 161 -3.61 4.33 -2.76
CA CYS A 161 -4.23 3.17 -2.09
C CYS A 161 -5.63 2.83 -2.60
N LEU A 162 -6.45 3.83 -2.92
CA LEU A 162 -7.78 3.60 -3.48
C LEU A 162 -7.74 2.81 -4.78
N GLY A 163 -6.71 3.00 -5.62
CA GLY A 163 -6.61 2.31 -6.91
C GLY A 163 -7.85 2.49 -7.79
N GLY A 164 -8.54 3.63 -7.65
CA GLY A 164 -9.79 3.96 -8.33
C GLY A 164 -11.07 3.43 -7.68
N LEU A 165 -11.02 2.84 -6.48
CA LEU A 165 -12.21 2.65 -5.64
C LEU A 165 -12.81 4.02 -5.29
N ASP A 166 -14.13 4.08 -5.14
CA ASP A 166 -14.82 5.31 -4.75
C ASP A 166 -14.44 5.71 -3.30
N GLU A 167 -13.90 6.92 -3.11
CA GLU A 167 -13.55 7.46 -1.79
C GLU A 167 -14.75 7.47 -0.83
N ASN A 168 -15.98 7.58 -1.35
CA ASN A 168 -17.19 7.58 -0.52
C ASN A 168 -17.50 6.22 0.13
N LEU A 169 -16.88 5.14 -0.32
CA LEU A 169 -16.96 3.84 0.35
C LEU A 169 -16.18 3.85 1.67
N PHE A 170 -15.20 4.76 1.81
CA PHE A 170 -14.24 4.73 2.90
C PHE A 170 -14.68 5.57 4.10
N GLY A 171 -14.97 4.89 5.21
CA GLY A 171 -15.29 5.51 6.49
C GLY A 171 -14.12 5.45 7.47
N ASN A 172 -14.16 6.26 8.54
CA ASN A 172 -13.09 6.37 9.53
C ASN A 172 -13.39 5.59 10.83
N TYR A 173 -14.41 4.74 10.83
CA TYR A 173 -14.78 3.88 11.93
C TYR A 173 -14.24 2.46 11.69
N TYR A 174 -13.76 1.79 12.72
CA TYR A 174 -13.09 0.50 12.55
C TYR A 174 -14.03 -0.65 12.14
N LEU A 175 -15.36 -0.44 12.12
CA LEU A 175 -16.29 -1.40 11.51
C LEU A 175 -16.53 -1.15 10.01
N ASP A 176 -15.95 -0.09 9.45
CA ASP A 176 -16.05 0.18 8.01
C ASP A 176 -15.21 -0.81 7.23
N ARG A 177 -15.84 -1.61 6.37
CA ARG A 177 -15.15 -2.59 5.50
C ARG A 177 -14.07 -1.95 4.63
N PHE A 178 -14.35 -0.74 4.14
CA PHE A 178 -13.37 0.13 3.51
C PHE A 178 -12.99 1.19 4.52
N TYR A 179 -11.83 1.02 5.14
CA TYR A 179 -11.42 1.81 6.29
C TYR A 179 -10.40 2.86 5.88
N ARG A 180 -10.69 4.12 6.21
CA ARG A 180 -9.79 5.27 6.12
C ARG A 180 -9.29 5.64 7.51
N PRO A 181 -8.29 4.92 8.04
CA PRO A 181 -7.69 5.26 9.31
C PRO A 181 -6.79 6.49 9.23
N GLN A 182 -6.41 6.99 10.41
CA GLN A 182 -5.31 7.92 10.63
C GLN A 182 -4.10 7.17 11.23
N LEU A 183 -3.46 6.33 10.42
CA LEU A 183 -2.43 5.36 10.78
C LEU A 183 -1.27 5.44 9.79
N ASN A 184 -0.03 5.49 10.29
CA ASN A 184 1.12 5.49 9.39
C ASN A 184 1.32 4.10 8.74
N HIS A 185 2.20 4.02 7.73
CA HIS A 185 2.40 2.82 6.92
C HIS A 185 2.81 1.59 7.73
N ALA A 186 3.47 1.78 8.89
CA ALA A 186 3.86 0.69 9.78
C ALA A 186 2.72 0.26 10.71
N ASP A 187 1.85 1.19 11.12
CA ASP A 187 0.64 0.86 11.88
C ASP A 187 -0.35 0.04 11.05
N THR A 188 -0.54 0.38 9.78
CA THR A 188 -1.39 -0.39 8.85
C THR A 188 -0.82 -1.80 8.60
N ALA A 189 0.49 -1.99 8.80
CA ALA A 189 1.16 -3.29 8.75
C ALA A 189 1.00 -4.13 10.04
N PHE A 190 0.21 -3.68 11.02
CA PHE A 190 0.05 -4.32 12.34
C PHE A 190 1.37 -4.46 13.13
N LEU A 191 2.37 -3.63 12.85
CA LEU A 191 3.68 -3.70 13.53
C LEU A 191 3.67 -3.08 14.93
N ASN A 192 2.57 -2.41 15.29
CA ASN A 192 2.39 -1.75 16.57
C ASN A 192 1.17 -2.35 17.27
N GLY A 193 0.30 -1.50 17.84
CA GLY A 193 -0.93 -1.93 18.51
C GLY A 193 -2.12 -1.15 18.01
N GLU A 194 -2.99 -0.76 18.94
CA GLU A 194 -4.16 0.08 18.65
C GLU A 194 -4.14 1.39 19.42
N GLY A 195 -4.77 2.40 18.83
CA GLY A 195 -5.14 3.64 19.48
C GLY A 195 -6.25 3.42 20.49
N ILE A 196 -6.09 4.04 21.67
CA ILE A 196 -7.04 3.90 22.78
C ILE A 196 -8.32 4.71 22.50
N LEU A 197 -8.16 5.96 22.05
CA LEU A 197 -9.23 6.96 22.01
C LEU A 197 -9.98 7.03 20.67
N LYS A 198 -9.27 6.96 19.54
CA LYS A 198 -9.84 7.21 18.21
C LYS A 198 -10.17 5.92 17.49
N ASP A 199 -11.37 5.84 16.92
CA ASP A 199 -11.79 4.73 16.07
C ASP A 199 -11.02 4.67 14.75
N SER A 200 -10.48 5.79 14.29
CA SER A 200 -9.59 5.87 13.12
C SER A 200 -8.18 5.32 13.38
N GLN A 201 -7.91 4.78 14.56
CA GLN A 201 -6.60 4.26 14.94
C GLN A 201 -6.67 2.83 15.48
N LYS A 202 -7.62 2.01 15.02
CA LYS A 202 -7.85 0.65 15.52
C LYS A 202 -7.66 -0.40 14.42
N PRO A 203 -6.42 -0.62 13.94
CA PRO A 203 -6.18 -1.53 12.83
C PRO A 203 -6.49 -2.99 13.20
N PHE A 204 -6.20 -3.42 14.43
CA PHE A 204 -6.42 -4.81 14.88
C PHE A 204 -7.91 -5.13 14.99
N LYS A 205 -8.70 -4.28 15.66
CA LYS A 205 -10.15 -4.42 15.74
C LYS A 205 -10.80 -4.32 14.39
N TRP A 206 -10.31 -3.44 13.51
CA TRP A 206 -10.81 -3.43 12.14
C TRP A 206 -10.69 -4.80 11.50
N PHE A 207 -9.53 -5.44 11.61
CA PHE A 207 -9.31 -6.76 11.04
C PHE A 207 -10.06 -7.88 11.79
N GLU A 208 -10.08 -7.86 13.12
CA GLU A 208 -10.78 -8.85 13.96
C GLU A 208 -12.30 -8.80 13.80
N CYS A 209 -12.87 -7.61 13.53
CA CYS A 209 -14.29 -7.41 13.34
C CYS A 209 -14.71 -7.42 11.85
N LEU A 210 -13.78 -7.70 10.93
CA LEU A 210 -14.08 -7.67 9.51
C LEU A 210 -14.91 -8.90 9.10
N GLU A 211 -16.15 -8.66 8.71
CA GLU A 211 -17.03 -9.70 8.14
C GLU A 211 -16.72 -9.90 6.65
N LEU A 212 -16.21 -11.08 6.28
CA LEU A 212 -15.71 -11.46 4.95
C LEU A 212 -16.47 -12.61 4.30
#